data_AF-A0A8B5Y3G9-F1
#
_entry.id   AF-A0A8B5Y3G9-F1
#
_cell.length_a   1.000
_cell.length_b   1.000
_cell.length_c   1.000
_cell.angle_alpha   90.00
_cell.angle_beta   90.00
_cell.angle_gamma   90.00
#
_symmetry.space_group_name_H-M   'P 1'
#
loop_
_entity.id
_entity.type
_entity.pdbx_description
1 polymer ?
#
loop_
_entity_poly.entity_id
_entity_poly.type
_entity_poly.pdbx_seq_one_letter_code
_entity_poly.pdbx_strand_id
1 'polypeptide(L)' 'MDFRQIAFLVGFGTFEVSDRADRTCRNPQTGEEIQIAVSKVPTFKPGKELKEAVKIKFSVQSQQPLVISSISLNVIL' A
#
# COMPACT_ATOMS: atom_id res chain seq x y z
N MET A 1 14.82 0.16 29.86
CA MET A 1 14.55 -0.88 28.84
C MET A 1 14.44 -0.17 27.50
N ASP A 2 15.55 -0.09 26.77
CA ASP A 2 15.60 0.61 25.48
C ASP A 2 15.12 -0.33 24.36
N PHE A 3 13.90 -0.14 23.89
CA PHE A 3 13.33 -0.87 22.74
C PHE A 3 13.91 -0.39 21.39
N ARG A 4 15.19 -0.02 21.31
CA ARG A 4 15.83 0.40 20.05
C ARG A 4 16.21 -0.79 19.13
N GLN A 5 15.72 -1.99 19.43
CA GLN A 5 16.04 -3.17 18.64
C GLN A 5 15.23 -3.15 17.33
N ILE A 6 15.91 -2.94 16.21
CA ILE A 6 15.35 -3.10 14.87
C ILE A 6 15.44 -4.58 14.52
N ALA A 7 14.31 -5.24 14.28
CA ALA A 7 14.29 -6.63 13.83
C ALA A 7 14.30 -6.66 12.31
N PHE A 8 15.36 -7.23 11.73
CA PHE A 8 15.51 -7.40 10.29
C PHE A 8 15.34 -8.86 9.92
N LEU A 9 14.35 -9.16 9.08
CA LEU A 9 14.12 -10.51 8.57
C LEU A 9 14.28 -10.50 7.04
N VAL A 10 15.36 -11.15 6.58
CA VAL A 10 15.68 -11.29 5.15
C VAL A 10 14.49 -11.93 4.42
N GLY A 11 14.08 -11.32 3.31
CA GLY A 11 12.92 -11.76 2.51
C GLY A 11 11.55 -11.32 3.03
N PHE A 12 11.41 -10.95 4.30
CA PHE A 12 10.11 -10.54 4.87
C PHE A 12 9.98 -9.03 5.04
N GLY A 13 10.94 -8.38 5.71
CA GLY A 13 10.90 -6.94 5.98
C GLY A 13 11.59 -6.53 7.28
N THR A 14 11.47 -5.24 7.60
CA THR A 14 12.11 -4.61 8.76
C THR A 14 11.06 -4.08 9.72
N PHE A 15 11.21 -4.39 11.01
CA PHE A 15 10.44 -3.75 12.08
C PHE A 15 11.27 -2.62 12.69
N GLU A 16 10.73 -1.42 12.68
CA GLU A 16 11.34 -0.23 13.28
C GLU A 16 10.41 0.37 14.34
N VAL A 17 11.00 1.10 15.29
CA VAL A 17 10.24 1.85 16.29
C VAL A 17 10.25 3.31 15.85
N SER A 18 9.06 3.84 15.59
CA SER A 18 8.86 5.25 15.22
C SER A 18 8.18 6.00 16.35
N ASP A 19 8.57 7.26 16.53
CA ASP A 19 7.95 8.14 17.53
C ASP A 19 6.69 8.79 16.94
N ARG A 20 5.57 8.67 17.65
CA ARG A 20 4.37 9.47 17.36
C ARG A 20 4.39 10.72 18.23
N ALA A 21 4.34 11.87 17.55
CA ALA A 21 4.21 13.17 18.19
C ALA A 21 2.95 13.24 19.08
N ASP A 22 3.00 14.13 20.04
CA ASP A 22 1.87 14.50 20.87
C ASP A 22 0.74 15.05 20.01
N ARG A 23 -0.48 14.65 20.34
CA ARG A 23 -1.68 15.11 19.63
C ARG A 23 -2.87 15.14 20.56
N THR A 24 -3.73 16.13 20.36
CA THR A 24 -5.07 16.13 20.94
C THR A 24 -5.94 15.13 20.16
N CYS A 25 -6.49 14.16 20.88
CA CYS A 25 -7.43 13.18 20.38
C CYS A 25 -8.80 13.48 21.01
N ARG A 26 -9.88 13.27 20.26
CA ARG A 26 -11.23 13.40 20.78
C ARG A 26 -11.79 12.01 21.06
N ASN A 27 -12.34 11.79 22.25
CA ASN A 27 -12.97 10.52 22.59
C ASN A 27 -14.17 10.28 21.63
N PRO A 28 -14.19 9.18 20.85
CA PRO A 28 -15.28 8.91 19.91
C PRO A 28 -16.65 8.75 20.59
N GLN A 29 -16.68 8.43 21.89
CA GLN A 29 -17.90 8.17 22.64
C GLN A 29 -18.41 9.39 23.42
N THR A 30 -17.53 10.23 23.96
CA THR A 30 -17.91 11.37 24.83
C THR A 30 -17.59 12.75 24.24
N GLY A 31 -16.74 12.83 23.23
CA GLY A 31 -16.34 14.10 22.62
C GLY A 31 -15.38 14.94 23.45
N GLU A 32 -14.90 14.44 24.59
CA GLU A 32 -13.89 15.10 25.41
C GLU A 32 -12.52 15.10 24.71
N GLU A 33 -11.74 16.14 24.95
CA GLU A 33 -10.41 16.31 24.40
C GLU A 33 -9.36 15.67 25.32
N ILE A 34 -8.67 14.67 24.80
CA ILE A 34 -7.65 13.89 25.50
C ILE A 34 -6.30 14.23 24.88
N GLN A 35 -5.38 14.72 25.69
CA GLN A 35 -3.99 14.90 25.27
C GLN A 35 -3.27 13.56 25.35
N ILE A 36 -2.77 13.07 24.21
CA ILE A 36 -1.96 11.86 24.14
C ILE A 36 -0.49 12.27 24.10
N ALA A 37 0.27 11.87 25.11
CA ALA A 37 1.72 12.11 25.17
C ALA A 37 2.47 11.36 24.05
N VAL A 38 3.70 11.80 23.77
CA VAL A 38 4.59 11.14 22.81
C VAL A 38 4.68 9.65 23.11
N SER A 39 4.40 8.83 22.10
CA SER A 39 4.36 7.38 22.25
C SER A 39 5.18 6.72 21.15
N LYS A 40 5.86 5.64 21.52
CA LYS A 40 6.62 4.80 20.58
C LYS A 40 5.70 3.78 19.97
N VAL A 41 5.70 3.67 18.65
CA VAL A 41 4.91 2.67 17.93
C VAL A 41 5.80 1.78 17.07
N PRO A 42 5.53 0.46 17.04
CA PRO A 42 6.16 -0.41 16.07
C PRO A 42 5.60 -0.11 14.67
N THR A 43 6.50 0.00 13.70
CA THR A 43 6.19 0.16 12.27
C THR A 43 6.87 -0.97 11.50
N PHE A 44 6.14 -1.59 10.57
CA PHE A 44 6.67 -2.66 9.72
C PHE A 44 6.85 -2.15 8.29
N LYS A 45 8.05 -2.32 7.76
CA LYS A 45 8.42 -2.04 6.36
C LYS A 45 8.55 -3.37 5.62
N PRO A 46 7.56 -3.76 4.79
CA PRO A 46 7.61 -5.02 4.05
C PRO A 46 8.73 -5.02 3.01
N GLY A 47 9.45 -6.13 2.94
CA GLY A 47 10.50 -6.40 1.97
C GLY A 47 9.96 -6.55 0.55
N LYS A 48 10.88 -6.53 -0.44
CA LYS A 48 10.54 -6.65 -1.86
C LYS A 48 9.81 -7.95 -2.17
N GLU A 49 10.31 -9.07 -1.66
CA GLU A 49 9.76 -10.41 -1.90
C GLU A 49 8.31 -10.54 -1.39
N LEU A 50 8.02 -10.06 -0.18
CA LEU A 50 6.65 -10.06 0.37
C LEU A 50 5.69 -9.20 -0.47
N LYS A 51 6.13 -8.03 -0.93
CA LYS A 51 5.31 -7.15 -1.80
C LYS A 51 5.01 -7.82 -3.14
N GLU A 52 5.98 -8.51 -3.72
CA GLU A 52 5.80 -9.23 -4.98
C GLU A 52 4.86 -10.43 -4.84
N ALA A 53 4.97 -11.18 -3.73
CA ALA A 53 4.09 -12.31 -3.45
C ALA A 53 2.62 -11.91 -3.23
N VAL A 54 2.35 -10.78 -2.58
CA VAL A 54 0.99 -10.31 -2.27
C VAL A 54 0.34 -9.55 -3.43
N LYS A 55 1.13 -9.10 -4.42
CA LYS A 55 0.58 -8.37 -5.57
C LYS A 55 -0.26 -9.31 -6.44
N ILE A 56 -1.57 -9.33 -6.20
CA ILE A 56 -2.54 -9.96 -7.10
C ILE A 56 -2.45 -9.18 -8.42
N LYS A 57 -1.92 -9.84 -9.47
CA LYS A 57 -2.01 -9.33 -10.85
C LYS A 57 -3.49 -9.36 -11.24
N PHE A 58 -4.20 -8.26 -11.04
CA PHE A 58 -5.44 -8.03 -11.77
C PHE A 58 -5.06 -7.68 -13.22
N SER A 59 -4.76 -8.71 -14.00
CA SER A 59 -4.60 -8.59 -15.44
C SER A 59 -5.98 -8.46 -16.06
N VAL A 60 -6.44 -7.23 -16.27
CA VAL A 60 -7.40 -6.97 -17.34
C VAL A 60 -6.69 -7.32 -18.63
N GLN A 61 -7.03 -8.47 -19.23
CA GLN A 61 -6.58 -8.81 -20.57
C GLN A 61 -7.31 -7.89 -21.55
N SER A 62 -6.75 -6.70 -21.77
CA SER A 62 -7.21 -5.81 -22.82
C SER A 62 -6.55 -6.20 -24.15
N GLN A 63 -7.09 -7.22 -24.83
CA GLN A 63 -7.10 -7.42 -26.30
C GLN A 63 -8.30 -8.33 -26.60
N GLN A 64 -9.28 -7.98 -27.44
CA GLN A 64 -9.16 -7.58 -28.85
C GLN A 64 -10.32 -6.65 -29.27
N PRO A 65 -10.13 -5.65 -30.17
CA PRO A 65 -11.16 -5.33 -31.13
C PRO A 65 -11.00 -6.25 -32.35
N LEU A 66 -12.07 -7.00 -32.67
CA LEU A 66 -12.24 -7.74 -33.90
C LEU A 66 -11.96 -6.82 -35.10
N VAL A 67 -11.07 -7.27 -35.97
CA VAL A 67 -10.79 -6.70 -37.28
C VAL A 67 -12.09 -6.49 -38.05
N ILE A 68 -12.45 -5.23 -38.32
CA ILE A 68 -13.39 -4.94 -39.41
C ILE A 68 -12.55 -5.05 -40.67
N SER A 69 -12.68 -6.20 -41.33
CA SER A 69 -12.08 -6.51 -42.62
C SER A 69 -12.27 -5.35 -43.59
N SER A 70 -11.16 -5.01 -44.25
CA SER A 70 -11.04 -4.10 -45.39
C SER A 70 -12.18 -4.29 -46.40
N ILE A 71 -13.19 -3.42 -46.36
CA ILE A 71 -14.10 -3.29 -47.49
C ILE A 71 -13.39 -2.40 -48.50
N SER A 72 -12.79 -3.05 -49.49
CA SER A 72 -12.35 -2.42 -50.73
C SER A 72 -13.60 -1.94 -51.48
N LEU A 73 -13.89 -0.64 -51.42
CA LEU A 73 -14.74 0.01 -52.40
C LEU A 73 -13.85 0.84 -53.34
N ASN A 74 -13.40 0.21 -54.43
CA ASN A 74 -13.06 0.97 -55.63
C ASN A 74 -14.38 1.41 -56.27
N VAL A 75 -14.74 2.66 -55.99
CA VAL A 75 -15.58 3.47 -56.86
C VAL A 75 -14.66 4.00 -57.95
N ILE A 76 -14.89 3.59 -59.21
CA ILE A 76 -14.73 4.33 -60.48
C ILE A 76 -14.72 3.30 -61.64
N LEU A 77 -15.71 3.48 -62.53
CA LEU A 77 -16.02 2.84 -63.82
C LEU A 77 -16.65 1.44 -63.82
#